data_AF-Q5P399-F1
#
_entry.id   AF-Q5P399-F1
#
_cell.length_a   1.000
_cell.length_b   1.000
_cell.length_c   1.000
_cell.angle_alpha   90.00
_cell.angle_beta   90.00
_cell.angle_gamma   90.00
#
_symmetry.space_group_name_H-M   'P 1'
#
loop_
_entity.id
_entity.type
_entity.pdbx_description
1 polymer ?
#
loop_
_entity_poly.entity_id
_entity_poly.type
_entity_poly.pdbx_seq_one_letter_code
_entity_poly.pdbx_strand_id
1 'polypeptide(L)'
;MNAFARLTVSLATLALTGCVATSPNWDSRFGEAARVAAAQQIISPEASKNTDPVAGIDGKAAQGAMGEYAKSFTNPEPQPSIMTIGVGASGQ
;
A
#
# COMPACT_ATOMS: atom_id res chain seq x y z
N MET A 1 -23.41 17.13 47.81
CA MET A 1 -23.65 17.93 46.57
C MET A 1 -22.34 18.46 45.98
N ASN A 2 -21.40 18.96 46.80
CA ASN A 2 -20.20 19.64 46.31
C ASN A 2 -19.14 18.70 45.70
N ALA A 3 -19.09 17.43 46.11
CA ALA A 3 -18.13 16.44 45.58
C ALA A 3 -18.45 16.02 44.13
N PHE A 4 -19.73 15.86 43.79
CA PHE A 4 -20.16 15.55 42.42
C PHE A 4 -19.85 16.71 41.47
N ALA A 5 -20.12 17.95 41.90
CA ALA A 5 -19.79 19.15 41.12
C ALA A 5 -18.29 19.30 40.86
N ARG A 6 -17.44 18.93 41.82
CA ARG A 6 -15.98 18.93 41.64
C ARG A 6 -15.55 17.88 40.61
N LEU A 7 -16.15 16.70 40.64
CA LEU A 7 -15.79 15.61 39.73
C LEU A 7 -16.20 15.89 38.27
N THR A 8 -17.37 16.51 38.05
CA THR A 8 -17.78 16.96 36.71
C THR A 8 -16.90 18.10 36.18
N VAL A 9 -16.49 19.04 37.02
CA VAL A 9 -15.57 20.12 36.61
C VAL A 9 -14.20 19.56 36.22
N SER A 10 -13.64 18.64 37.00
CA SER A 10 -12.36 17.98 36.67
C SER A 10 -12.44 17.20 35.35
N LEU A 11 -13.52 16.46 35.13
CA LEU A 11 -13.74 15.71 33.90
C LEU A 11 -13.90 16.63 32.69
N ALA A 12 -14.61 17.76 32.86
CA ALA A 12 -14.73 18.77 31.82
C ALA A 12 -13.37 19.40 31.47
N THR A 13 -12.53 19.70 32.46
CA THR A 13 -11.19 20.25 32.20
C THR A 13 -10.26 19.27 31.48
N LEU A 14 -10.40 17.96 31.72
CA LEU A 14 -9.66 16.93 30.99
C LEU A 14 -10.15 16.77 29.54
N ALA A 15 -11.45 16.93 29.30
CA ALA A 15 -12.01 16.90 27.95
C ALA A 15 -11.54 18.09 27.09
N LEU A 16 -11.17 19.22 27.71
CA LEU A 16 -10.69 20.42 27.01
C LEU A 16 -9.23 20.34 26.55
N THR A 17 -8.42 19.36 27.02
CA THR A 17 -7.02 19.22 26.59
C THR A 17 -6.87 18.70 25.15
N GLY A 18 -7.97 18.33 24.47
CA GLY A 18 -7.96 17.92 23.07
C GLY A 18 -7.71 19.07 22.07
N CYS A 19 -7.85 20.33 22.50
CA CYS A 19 -7.62 21.51 21.67
C CYS A 19 -6.18 22.05 21.73
N VAL A 20 -5.21 21.25 22.20
CA VAL A 20 -3.80 21.63 22.16
C VAL A 20 -3.32 21.64 20.70
N ALA A 21 -2.73 22.76 20.27
CA ALA A 21 -2.09 22.87 18.97
C ALA A 21 -1.05 21.75 18.84
N THR A 22 -1.34 20.81 17.95
CA THR A 22 -0.58 19.56 17.82
C THR A 22 0.61 19.72 16.86
N SER A 23 0.76 20.93 16.29
CA SER A 23 1.92 21.45 15.60
C SER A 23 2.99 21.82 16.64
N PRO A 24 4.25 21.38 16.49
CA PRO A 24 4.88 20.88 15.26
C PRO A 24 4.94 19.35 15.12
N ASN A 25 4.37 18.58 16.05
CA ASN A 25 4.53 17.11 16.06
C ASN A 25 3.89 16.45 14.82
N TRP A 26 2.67 16.87 14.44
CA TRP A 26 2.02 16.34 13.23
C TRP A 26 2.68 16.80 11.94
N ASP A 27 3.11 18.06 11.88
CA ASP A 27 3.81 18.59 10.72
C ASP A 27 5.10 17.81 10.46
N SER A 28 5.79 17.38 11.51
CA SER A 28 7.02 16.57 11.40
C SER A 28 6.81 15.16 10.83
N ARG A 29 5.58 14.61 10.96
CA ARG A 29 5.24 13.24 10.53
C ARG A 29 4.28 13.21 9.35
N PHE A 30 3.95 14.38 8.79
CA PHE A 30 3.05 14.47 7.66
C PHE A 30 3.56 13.64 6.47
N GLY A 31 2.76 12.67 6.04
CA GLY A 31 3.08 11.78 4.93
C GLY A 31 3.99 10.58 5.27
N GLU A 32 4.36 10.37 6.54
CA GLU A 32 5.22 9.26 6.95
C GLU A 32 4.66 7.90 6.53
N ALA A 33 3.37 7.65 6.79
CA ALA A 33 2.72 6.38 6.44
C ALA A 33 2.79 6.08 4.93
N ALA A 34 2.61 7.11 4.08
CA ALA A 34 2.72 6.95 2.63
C ALA A 34 4.15 6.65 2.19
N ARG A 35 5.16 7.31 2.79
CA ARG A 35 6.57 7.03 2.52
C ARG A 35 6.98 5.63 2.96
N VAL A 36 6.49 5.17 4.11
CA VAL A 36 6.71 3.81 4.60
C VAL A 36 6.08 2.78 3.66
N ALA A 37 4.82 2.98 3.26
CA ALA A 37 4.14 2.09 2.32
C ALA A 37 4.89 2.02 0.97
N ALA A 38 5.32 3.17 0.43
CA ALA A 38 6.12 3.21 -0.78
C ALA A 38 7.46 2.48 -0.61
N ALA A 39 8.16 2.67 0.51
CA ALA A 39 9.41 1.97 0.79
C ALA A 39 9.24 0.45 0.86
N GLN A 40 8.12 -0.04 1.41
CA GLN A 40 7.79 -1.47 1.44
C GLN A 40 7.43 -2.05 0.07
N GLN A 41 7.00 -1.20 -0.88
CA GLN A 41 6.70 -1.60 -2.25
C GLN A 41 7.94 -1.63 -3.16
N ILE A 42 9.07 -1.08 -2.70
CA ILE A 42 10.31 -1.06 -3.47
C ILE A 42 11.08 -2.37 -3.28
N ILE A 43 11.13 -3.19 -4.33
CA ILE A 43 11.80 -4.50 -4.31
C ILE A 43 13.34 -4.39 -4.20
N SER A 44 13.91 -3.27 -4.65
CA SER A 44 15.36 -3.05 -4.69
C SER A 44 15.68 -1.56 -4.52
N PRO A 45 15.79 -1.07 -3.27
CA PRO A 45 16.03 0.35 -3.00
C PRO A 45 17.37 0.86 -3.53
N GLU A 46 18.37 -0.02 -3.63
CA GLU A 46 19.71 0.30 -4.11
C GLU A 46 19.89 0.08 -5.63
N ALA A 47 18.80 -0.16 -6.38
CA ALA A 47 18.87 -0.47 -7.81
C ALA A 47 19.59 0.61 -8.64
N SER A 48 19.54 1.88 -8.23
CA SER A 48 20.23 2.98 -8.91
C SER A 48 21.76 2.91 -8.80
N LYS A 49 22.29 2.18 -7.82
CA LYS A 49 23.73 1.97 -7.64
C LYS A 49 24.25 0.76 -8.42
N ASN A 50 23.36 -0.03 -9.01
CA ASN A 50 23.76 -1.17 -9.82
C ASN A 50 24.40 -0.68 -11.12
N THR A 51 25.69 -1.00 -11.31
CA THR A 51 26.45 -0.69 -12.53
C THR A 51 26.42 -1.81 -13.54
N ASP A 52 25.82 -2.96 -13.22
CA ASP A 52 25.73 -4.07 -14.16
C ASP A 52 24.96 -3.63 -15.40
N PRO A 53 25.52 -3.85 -16.60
CA PRO A 53 24.84 -3.52 -17.83
C PRO A 53 23.56 -4.34 -17.92
N VAL A 54 22.44 -3.68 -18.24
CA VAL A 54 21.16 -4.37 -18.46
C VAL A 54 21.35 -5.31 -19.64
N ALA A 55 21.35 -6.62 -19.39
CA ALA A 55 21.60 -7.64 -20.42
C ALA A 55 20.54 -7.65 -21.54
N GLY A 56 19.40 -6.97 -21.33
CA GLY A 56 18.30 -6.91 -22.28
C GLY A 56 17.61 -8.26 -22.45
N ILE A 57 16.87 -8.40 -23.55
CA ILE A 57 16.28 -9.67 -23.98
C ILE A 57 17.04 -10.15 -25.22
N ASP A 58 17.21 -11.46 -25.39
CA ASP A 58 17.80 -11.98 -26.62
C ASP A 58 16.87 -11.75 -27.81
N GLY A 59 17.44 -11.62 -29.02
CA GLY A 59 16.67 -11.29 -30.21
C GLY A 59 15.60 -12.34 -30.58
N LYS A 60 15.83 -13.62 -30.24
CA LYS A 60 14.87 -14.69 -30.51
C LYS A 60 13.71 -14.64 -29.54
N ALA A 61 13.97 -14.39 -28.25
CA ALA A 61 12.92 -14.12 -27.27
C ALA A 61 12.13 -12.86 -27.62
N ALA A 62 12.79 -11.79 -28.08
CA ALA A 62 12.12 -10.58 -28.56
C ALA A 62 11.15 -10.87 -29.71
N GLN A 63 11.62 -11.61 -30.71
CA GLN A 63 10.81 -12.00 -31.86
C GLN A 63 9.63 -12.88 -31.43
N GLY A 64 9.87 -13.85 -30.55
CA GLY A 64 8.82 -14.71 -30.00
C GLY A 64 7.75 -13.91 -29.25
N ALA A 65 8.16 -13.01 -28.36
CA ALA A 65 7.25 -12.17 -27.59
C ALA A 65 6.39 -11.25 -28.48
N MET A 66 7.02 -10.58 -29.45
CA MET A 66 6.28 -9.74 -30.41
C MET A 66 5.34 -10.56 -31.30
N GLY A 67 5.76 -11.77 -31.68
CA GLY A 67 4.93 -12.71 -32.43
C GLY A 67 3.70 -13.17 -31.64
N GLU A 68 3.87 -13.49 -30.36
CA GLU A 68 2.77 -13.90 -29.49
C GLU A 68 1.80 -12.73 -29.22
N TYR A 69 2.33 -11.54 -29.00
CA TYR A 69 1.55 -10.31 -28.91
C TYR A 69 0.70 -10.07 -30.17
N ALA A 70 1.27 -10.27 -31.36
CA ALA A 70 0.49 -10.16 -32.59
C ALA A 70 -0.60 -11.25 -32.69
N LYS A 71 -0.27 -12.50 -32.32
CA LYS A 71 -1.21 -13.62 -32.34
C LYS A 71 -2.39 -13.40 -31.40
N SER A 72 -2.18 -12.82 -30.22
CA SER A 72 -3.26 -12.62 -29.24
C SER A 72 -4.43 -11.77 -29.78
N PHE A 73 -4.20 -10.91 -30.78
CA PHE A 73 -5.26 -10.15 -31.45
C PHE A 73 -6.04 -10.97 -32.50
N THR A 74 -5.42 -11.99 -33.07
CA THR A 74 -6.01 -12.82 -34.13
C THR A 74 -6.59 -14.13 -33.61
N ASN A 75 -6.06 -14.63 -32.48
CA ASN A 75 -6.46 -15.87 -31.86
C ASN A 75 -6.36 -15.69 -30.33
N PRO A 76 -7.36 -15.04 -29.70
CA PRO A 76 -7.34 -14.81 -28.26
C PRO A 76 -7.25 -16.16 -27.54
N GLU A 77 -6.33 -16.28 -26.59
CA GLU A 77 -6.21 -17.48 -25.77
C GLU A 77 -7.55 -17.77 -25.08
N PRO A 78 -7.99 -19.03 -25.01
CA PRO A 78 -9.17 -19.40 -24.25
C PRO A 78 -9.01 -18.91 -22.82
N GLN A 79 -9.87 -17.97 -22.41
CA GLN A 79 -9.87 -17.47 -21.04
C GLN A 79 -10.10 -18.65 -20.10
N PRO A 80 -9.20 -18.93 -19.14
CA PRO A 80 -9.44 -19.98 -18.18
C PRO A 80 -10.71 -19.62 -17.40
N SER A 81 -11.68 -20.52 -17.39
CA SER A 81 -12.86 -20.41 -16.55
C SER A 81 -12.44 -20.48 -15.08
N ILE A 82 -12.01 -19.36 -14.50
CA ILE A 82 -11.74 -19.26 -13.06
C ILE A 82 -13.09 -19.35 -12.35
N MET A 83 -13.47 -20.58 -12.04
CA MET A 83 -14.50 -20.91 -11.07
C MET A 83 -13.78 -21.43 -9.83
N THR A 84 -13.67 -20.59 -8.78
CA THR A 84 -13.76 -20.92 -7.35
C THR A 84 -13.15 -19.78 -6.52
N ILE A 85 -13.97 -18.78 -6.17
CA ILE A 85 -13.75 -18.02 -4.94
C ILE A 85 -14.18 -18.97 -3.82
N GLY A 86 -13.23 -19.72 -3.26
CA GLY A 86 -13.46 -20.50 -2.06
C GLY A 86 -13.54 -19.56 -0.87
N VAL A 87 -14.71 -18.94 -0.64
CA VAL A 87 -14.99 -18.34 0.66
C VAL A 87 -15.11 -19.50 1.64
N GLY A 88 -14.11 -19.64 2.52
CA GLY A 88 -14.09 -20.68 3.53
C GLY A 88 -15.34 -20.60 4.37
N ALA A 89 -16.03 -21.74 4.50
CA ALA A 89 -16.97 -21.95 5.58
C ALA A 89 -16.20 -21.84 6.91
N SER A 90 -16.19 -20.65 7.50
CA SER A 90 -15.81 -20.44 8.90
C SER A 90 -16.99 -19.81 9.64
N GLY A 91 -17.74 -20.69 10.30
CA GLY A 91 -18.76 -20.41 11.31
C GLY A 91 -19.67 -21.64 11.40
N GLN A 92 -19.70 -22.47 12.44
CA GLN A 92 -19.66 -22.17 13.88
C GLN A 92 -20.43 -20.91 14.24
#